data_AF-A0A016CMS1-F1
#
_entry.id   AF-A0A016CMS1-F1
#
_cell.length_a   1.000
_cell.length_b   1.000
_cell.length_c   1.000
_cell.angle_alpha   90.00
_cell.angle_beta   90.00
_cell.angle_gamma   90.00
#
_symmetry.space_group_name_H-M   'P 1'
#
loop_
_entity.id
_entity.type
_entity.pdbx_description
1 polymer ?
#
loop_
_entity_poly.entity_id
_entity_poly.type
_entity_poly.pdbx_seq_one_letter_code
_entity_poly.pdbx_strand_id
1 'polypeptide(L)'
;MGFERDEILSMGVMGFKKNNKIIKELLDYYDQEFNLNIVNKLESNANITTQFLSEKYGLSRNNAKQIIENINIYPKTFFNPMDYFGNWDKSPETVCVHLYMGSWLPEQEQKKLKRRKTFIFKLTKYIWDRSKNNPLFKRIRLYLKNKNII
;
A
#
# COMPACT_ATOMS: atom_id res chain seq x y z
N MET A 1 6.29 14.79 0.95
CA MET A 1 5.72 13.46 0.57
C MET A 1 5.04 12.87 1.79
N GLY A 2 4.40 11.70 1.71
CA GLY A 2 3.80 11.10 2.90
C GLY A 2 3.54 9.62 2.77
N PHE A 3 2.99 9.04 3.84
CA PHE A 3 2.64 7.63 3.89
C PHE A 3 1.47 7.27 2.97
N GLU A 4 1.51 6.08 2.39
CA GLU A 4 0.35 5.44 1.75
C GLU A 4 -0.35 4.50 2.73
N ARG A 5 0.45 3.81 3.55
CA ARG A 5 0.04 2.84 4.56
C ARG A 5 0.92 3.03 5.78
N ASP A 6 0.61 2.36 6.88
CA ASP A 6 1.19 2.66 8.19
C ASP A 6 2.74 2.66 8.21
N GLU A 7 3.36 1.82 7.39
CA GLU A 7 4.82 1.66 7.34
C GLU A 7 5.44 1.99 5.98
N ILE A 8 4.65 2.37 4.97
CA ILE A 8 5.10 2.50 3.56
C ILE A 8 4.76 3.88 3.02
N LEU A 9 5.76 4.53 2.43
CA LEU A 9 5.60 5.81 1.76
C LEU A 9 4.84 5.69 0.45
N SER A 10 4.10 6.74 0.11
CA SER A 10 3.44 6.92 -1.17
C SER A 10 4.40 7.49 -2.19
N MET A 11 4.37 6.92 -3.39
CA MET A 11 5.00 7.49 -4.59
C MET A 11 4.03 8.32 -5.43
N GLY A 12 2.76 8.44 -5.01
CA GLY A 12 1.73 9.15 -5.77
C GLY A 12 1.78 10.67 -5.62
N VAL A 13 2.21 11.17 -4.46
CA VAL A 13 2.29 12.62 -4.18
C VAL A 13 3.61 12.96 -3.49
N MET A 14 4.45 13.65 -4.24
CA MET A 14 5.79 14.04 -3.85
C MET A 14 6.10 15.45 -4.33
N GLY A 15 6.81 16.22 -3.51
CA GLY A 15 7.18 17.59 -3.83
C GLY A 15 8.62 17.83 -3.40
N PHE A 16 9.46 18.20 -4.35
CA PHE A 16 10.89 18.41 -4.16
C PHE A 16 11.36 19.62 -4.96
N LYS A 17 12.36 20.34 -4.43
CA LYS A 17 13.05 21.39 -5.19
C LYS A 17 13.86 20.76 -6.32
N LYS A 18 14.07 21.51 -7.41
CA LYS A 18 14.99 21.12 -8.49
C LYS A 18 16.36 20.74 -7.91
N ASN A 19 17.00 19.72 -8.49
CA ASN A 19 18.31 19.20 -8.06
C ASN A 19 18.34 18.68 -6.61
N ASN A 20 17.23 18.12 -6.10
CA ASN A 20 17.23 17.48 -4.80
C ASN A 20 18.12 16.21 -4.79
N LYS A 21 19.09 16.17 -3.86
CA LYS A 21 20.06 15.09 -3.72
C LYS A 21 19.42 13.72 -3.51
N ILE A 22 18.41 13.64 -2.63
CA ILE A 22 17.73 12.37 -2.30
C ILE A 22 16.99 11.82 -3.51
N ILE A 23 16.33 12.68 -4.29
CA ILE A 23 15.71 12.25 -5.55
C ILE A 23 16.75 11.74 -6.55
N LYS A 24 17.91 12.41 -6.67
CA LYS A 24 19.00 11.93 -7.53
C LYS A 24 19.46 10.53 -7.11
N GLU A 25 19.70 10.30 -5.83
CA GLU A 25 20.13 8.98 -5.33
C GLU A 25 19.06 7.89 -5.54
N LEU A 26 17.78 8.22 -5.37
CA LEU A 26 16.68 7.29 -5.67
C LEU A 26 16.61 6.96 -7.16
N LEU A 27 16.89 7.92 -8.04
CA LEU A 27 16.95 7.69 -9.49
C LEU A 27 18.19 6.88 -9.89
N ASP A 28 19.33 7.11 -9.23
CA ASP A 28 20.57 6.36 -9.48
C ASP A 28 20.40 4.87 -9.18
N TYR A 29 19.55 4.50 -8.22
CA TYR A 29 19.16 3.10 -8.01
C TYR A 29 18.53 2.46 -9.26
N TYR A 30 17.79 3.24 -10.06
CA TYR A 30 17.18 2.75 -11.29
C TYR A 30 18.08 2.93 -12.53
N ASP A 31 19.21 3.61 -12.39
CA ASP A 31 20.21 3.79 -13.44
C ASP A 31 21.16 2.58 -13.50
N GLN A 32 20.57 1.40 -13.68
CA GLN A 32 21.27 0.13 -13.83
C GLN A 32 20.70 -0.64 -15.02
N GLU A 33 21.50 -1.50 -15.63
CA GLU A 33 21.03 -2.35 -16.72
C GLU A 33 19.83 -3.19 -16.27
N PHE A 34 18.80 -3.21 -17.10
CA PHE A 34 17.62 -3.99 -16.84
C PHE A 34 17.98 -5.48 -16.76
N ASN A 35 17.58 -6.14 -15.67
CA ASN A 35 17.76 -7.57 -15.48
C ASN A 35 16.44 -8.22 -15.03
N LEU A 36 16.09 -9.37 -15.59
CA LEU A 36 14.92 -10.18 -15.20
C LEU A 36 14.89 -10.52 -13.70
N ASN A 37 16.04 -10.59 -13.03
CA ASN A 37 16.12 -10.78 -11.59
C ASN A 37 15.44 -9.64 -10.80
N ILE A 38 15.47 -8.41 -11.33
CA ILE A 38 14.76 -7.25 -10.74
C ILE A 38 13.24 -7.46 -10.87
N VAL A 39 12.78 -7.95 -12.03
CA VAL A 39 11.36 -8.27 -12.26
C VAL A 39 10.90 -9.41 -11.36
N ASN A 40 11.71 -10.45 -11.21
CA ASN A 40 11.38 -11.63 -10.40
C ASN A 40 11.28 -11.32 -8.90
N LYS A 41 11.97 -10.28 -8.41
CA LYS A 41 11.80 -9.81 -7.02
C LYS A 41 10.42 -9.18 -6.77
N LEU A 42 9.72 -8.73 -7.81
CA LEU A 42 8.36 -8.14 -7.73
C LEU A 42 8.23 -7.03 -6.68
N GLU A 43 9.31 -6.30 -6.43
CA GLU A 43 9.34 -5.31 -5.37
C GLU A 43 8.87 -3.94 -5.87
N SER A 44 7.92 -3.35 -5.17
CA SER A 44 7.39 -2.04 -5.55
C SER A 44 8.40 -0.92 -5.29
N ASN A 45 8.39 0.12 -6.14
CA ASN A 45 9.18 1.33 -5.93
C ASN A 45 8.90 2.01 -4.58
N ALA A 46 7.66 1.93 -4.08
CA ALA A 46 7.28 2.41 -2.76
C ALA A 46 8.04 1.70 -1.64
N ASN A 47 8.17 0.37 -1.70
CA ASN A 47 8.94 -0.41 -0.72
C ASN A 47 10.42 -0.07 -0.79
N ILE A 48 11.01 -0.09 -2.00
CA ILE A 48 12.42 0.22 -2.23
C ILE A 48 12.75 1.61 -1.68
N THR A 49 11.95 2.62 -2.04
CA THR A 49 12.15 4.01 -1.58
C THR A 49 11.99 4.12 -0.07
N THR A 50 10.98 3.47 0.52
CA THR A 50 10.77 3.49 1.96
C THR A 50 11.95 2.86 2.71
N GLN A 51 12.43 1.71 2.23
CA GLN A 51 13.57 1.02 2.83
C GLN A 51 14.84 1.86 2.72
N PHE A 52 15.13 2.37 1.52
CA PHE A 52 16.27 3.24 1.28
C PHE A 52 16.28 4.46 2.22
N LEU A 53 15.15 5.16 2.35
CA LEU A 53 15.04 6.31 3.25
C LEU A 53 15.12 5.92 4.73
N SER A 54 14.64 4.73 5.09
CA SER A 54 14.74 4.19 6.45
C SER A 54 16.18 3.89 6.82
N GLU A 55 16.91 3.21 5.96
CA GLU A 55 18.28 2.77 6.21
C GLU A 55 19.29 3.91 6.14
N LYS A 56 19.14 4.81 5.16
CA LYS A 56 20.14 5.86 4.90
C LYS A 56 19.87 7.17 5.65
N TYR A 57 18.60 7.49 5.91
CA TYR A 57 18.19 8.79 6.45
C TYR A 57 17.33 8.70 7.71
N GLY A 58 17.17 7.51 8.28
CA GLY A 58 16.49 7.32 9.56
C GLY A 58 14.98 7.54 9.53
N LEU A 59 14.33 7.34 8.38
CA LEU A 59 12.87 7.36 8.29
C LEU A 59 12.25 6.36 9.30
N SER A 60 11.41 6.86 10.20
CA SER A 60 10.59 6.05 11.10
C SER A 60 9.32 5.59 10.38
N ARG A 61 9.12 4.28 10.24
CA ARG A 61 7.99 3.69 9.50
C ARG A 61 6.75 3.53 10.38
N ASN A 62 6.21 4.64 10.89
CA ASN A 62 5.17 4.64 11.93
C ASN A 62 3.98 5.58 11.64
N ASN A 63 3.81 6.00 10.38
CA ASN A 63 2.77 6.94 9.94
C ASN A 63 2.77 8.31 10.67
N ALA A 64 3.79 8.63 11.46
CA ALA A 64 3.89 9.90 12.17
C ALA A 64 4.49 10.97 11.26
N LYS A 65 4.08 12.22 11.47
CA LYS A 65 4.70 13.38 10.83
C LYS A 65 6.16 13.47 11.30
N GLN A 66 7.08 13.60 10.36
CA GLN A 66 8.51 13.68 10.65
C GLN A 66 9.26 14.44 9.56
N ILE A 67 10.50 14.81 9.86
CA ILE A 67 11.41 15.46 8.92
C ILE A 67 12.67 14.63 8.82
N ILE A 68 13.07 14.27 7.60
CA ILE A 68 14.33 13.59 7.29
C ILE A 68 15.10 14.43 6.27
N GLU A 69 16.33 14.85 6.55
CA GLU A 69 17.14 15.67 5.61
C GLU A 69 16.38 16.83 4.94
N ASN A 70 15.61 17.58 5.74
CA ASN A 70 14.74 18.68 5.29
C ASN A 70 13.54 18.29 4.40
N ILE A 71 13.23 17.01 4.28
CA ILE A 71 12.03 16.50 3.64
C ILE A 71 10.95 16.32 4.70
N ASN A 72 9.81 16.98 4.50
CA ASN A 72 8.63 16.74 5.31
C ASN A 72 7.93 15.46 4.85
N ILE A 73 7.77 14.53 5.79
CA ILE A 73 7.02 13.29 5.65
C ILE A 73 5.73 13.42 6.45
N TYR A 74 4.59 13.31 5.78
CA TYR A 74 3.28 13.46 6.39
C TYR A 74 2.58 12.11 6.61
N PRO A 75 1.70 12.00 7.63
CA PRO A 75 0.80 10.87 7.79
C PRO A 75 -0.06 10.65 6.55
N LYS A 76 -0.53 9.40 6.35
CA LYS A 76 -1.40 9.03 5.22
C LYS A 76 -2.66 9.89 5.13
N THR A 77 -3.20 10.34 6.26
CA THR A 77 -4.38 11.24 6.36
C THR A 77 -4.27 12.50 5.48
N PHE A 78 -3.06 13.01 5.23
CA PHE A 78 -2.85 14.21 4.39
C PHE A 78 -3.05 13.93 2.90
N PHE A 79 -2.51 12.82 2.39
CA PHE A 79 -2.42 12.56 0.93
C PHE A 79 -3.11 11.28 0.46
N ASN A 80 -3.25 10.29 1.35
CA ASN A 80 -3.88 8.98 1.14
C ASN A 80 -4.84 8.64 2.30
N PRO A 81 -5.88 9.47 2.53
CA PRO A 81 -6.84 9.23 3.61
C PRO A 81 -7.74 8.02 3.32
N MET A 82 -7.72 7.46 2.11
CA MET A 82 -8.47 6.25 1.79
C MET A 82 -7.49 5.11 1.55
N ASP A 83 -7.74 3.94 2.13
CA ASP A 83 -6.95 2.75 1.81
C ASP A 83 -7.45 2.04 0.54
N TYR A 84 -6.69 1.03 0.09
CA TYR A 84 -7.05 0.21 -1.07
C TYR A 84 -8.43 -0.49 -0.94
N PHE A 85 -8.88 -0.75 0.29
CA PHE A 85 -10.18 -1.37 0.57
C PHE A 85 -11.31 -0.34 0.71
N GLY A 86 -11.03 0.95 0.52
CA GLY A 86 -12.02 2.02 0.65
C GLY A 86 -12.43 2.32 2.08
N ASN A 87 -11.55 2.09 3.06
CA ASN A 87 -11.71 2.63 4.41
C ASN A 87 -11.18 4.06 4.44
N TRP A 88 -11.89 4.97 5.10
CA TRP A 88 -11.56 6.39 5.16
C TRP A 88 -10.99 6.78 6.52
N ASP A 89 -9.97 7.64 6.46
CA ASP A 89 -9.29 8.37 7.51
C ASP A 89 -9.14 9.83 7.02
N LYS A 90 -10.28 10.46 6.71
CA LYS A 90 -10.32 11.83 6.19
C LYS A 90 -10.39 12.81 7.35
N SER A 91 -9.61 13.88 7.28
CA SER A 91 -9.61 14.96 8.26
C SER A 91 -9.61 16.34 7.58
N PRO A 92 -9.77 17.45 8.32
CA PRO A 92 -9.62 18.80 7.77
C PRO A 92 -8.24 19.07 7.13
N GLU A 93 -7.20 18.35 7.55
CA GLU A 93 -5.85 18.45 7.01
C GLU A 93 -5.63 17.64 5.73
N THR A 94 -6.60 16.81 5.33
CA THR A 94 -6.55 16.08 4.06
C THR A 94 -6.53 17.07 2.89
N VAL A 95 -5.48 17.01 2.07
CA VAL A 95 -5.31 17.90 0.90
C VAL A 95 -5.48 17.18 -0.43
N CYS A 96 -5.29 15.87 -0.49
CA CYS A 96 -5.60 15.07 -1.68
C CYS A 96 -6.02 13.65 -1.32
N VAL A 97 -6.52 12.92 -2.33
CA VAL A 97 -7.01 11.55 -2.15
C VAL A 97 -6.57 10.66 -3.31
N HIS A 98 -5.93 9.54 -2.99
CA HIS A 98 -5.76 8.44 -3.93
C HIS A 98 -6.98 7.52 -3.91
N LEU A 99 -7.81 7.57 -4.96
CA LEU A 99 -9.13 6.90 -4.99
C LEU A 99 -9.09 5.39 -5.29
N TYR A 100 -7.93 4.83 -5.65
CA TYR A 100 -7.78 3.43 -6.07
C TYR A 100 -8.88 3.00 -7.07
N MET A 101 -9.13 3.84 -8.08
CA MET A 101 -10.17 3.58 -9.09
C MET A 101 -9.73 2.54 -10.12
N GLY A 102 -8.42 2.45 -10.39
CA GLY A 102 -7.87 1.58 -11.42
C GLY A 102 -8.52 1.85 -12.78
N SER A 103 -8.72 3.13 -13.13
CA SER A 103 -9.43 3.53 -14.36
C SER A 103 -8.75 3.04 -15.64
N TRP A 104 -7.47 2.70 -15.57
CA TRP A 104 -6.69 2.10 -16.65
C TRP A 104 -6.87 0.57 -16.78
N LEU A 105 -7.56 -0.08 -15.84
CA LEU A 105 -7.75 -1.52 -15.86
C LEU A 105 -8.96 -1.91 -16.72
N PRO A 106 -9.01 -3.16 -17.24
CA PRO A 106 -10.20 -3.70 -17.86
C PRO A 106 -11.43 -3.64 -16.93
N GLU A 107 -12.62 -3.55 -17.50
CA GLU A 107 -13.88 -3.35 -16.75
C GLU A 107 -14.11 -4.44 -15.68
N GLN A 108 -13.75 -5.68 -15.97
CA GLN A 108 -13.86 -6.79 -15.00
C GLN A 108 -13.01 -6.57 -13.75
N GLU A 109 -11.78 -6.06 -13.91
CA GLU A 109 -10.90 -5.74 -12.78
C GLU A 109 -11.41 -4.52 -12.01
N GLN A 110 -11.93 -3.50 -12.70
CA GLN A 110 -12.60 -2.37 -12.05
C GLN A 110 -13.81 -2.82 -11.20
N LYS A 111 -14.63 -3.75 -11.72
CA LYS A 111 -15.76 -4.34 -10.97
C LYS A 111 -15.27 -5.09 -9.73
N LYS A 112 -14.17 -5.85 -9.83
CA LYS A 112 -13.54 -6.51 -8.66
C LYS A 112 -13.08 -5.50 -7.61
N LEU A 113 -12.43 -4.40 -8.02
CA LEU A 113 -12.02 -3.32 -7.11
C LEU A 113 -13.22 -2.69 -6.41
N LYS A 114 -14.27 -2.33 -7.14
CA LYS A 114 -15.51 -1.77 -6.57
C LYS A 114 -16.15 -2.73 -5.58
N ARG A 115 -16.25 -4.02 -5.92
CA ARG A 115 -16.80 -5.06 -5.03
C ARG A 115 -16.04 -5.15 -3.71
N ARG A 116 -14.71 -5.06 -3.74
CA ARG A 116 -13.87 -5.10 -2.52
C ARG A 116 -14.14 -3.97 -1.53
N LYS A 117 -14.65 -2.84 -2.01
CA LYS A 117 -15.00 -1.66 -1.19
C LYS A 117 -16.39 -1.76 -0.53
N THR A 118 -17.21 -2.74 -0.92
CA THR A 118 -18.58 -2.91 -0.38
C THR A 118 -18.56 -3.44 1.06
N PHE A 119 -19.54 -3.02 1.87
CA PHE A 119 -19.70 -3.50 3.25
C PHE A 119 -19.80 -5.03 3.34
N ILE A 120 -20.59 -5.65 2.44
CA ILE A 120 -20.76 -7.11 2.40
C ILE A 120 -19.43 -7.82 2.19
N PHE A 121 -18.59 -7.34 1.27
CA PHE A 121 -17.28 -7.94 1.04
C PHE A 121 -16.37 -7.79 2.27
N LYS A 122 -16.37 -6.61 2.91
CA LYS A 122 -15.59 -6.38 4.13
C LYS A 122 -16.04 -7.28 5.28
N LEU A 123 -17.35 -7.41 5.49
CA LEU A 123 -17.93 -8.26 6.54
C LEU A 123 -17.62 -9.74 6.30
N THR A 124 -17.82 -10.24 5.08
CA THR A 124 -17.53 -11.63 4.73
C THR A 124 -16.04 -11.95 4.87
N LYS A 125 -15.14 -11.03 4.45
CA LYS A 125 -13.70 -11.16 4.69
C LYS A 125 -13.36 -11.17 6.17
N TYR A 126 -13.95 -10.29 6.97
CA TYR A 126 -13.73 -10.23 8.41
C TYR A 126 -14.16 -11.54 9.12
N ILE A 127 -15.35 -12.04 8.80
CA ILE A 127 -15.84 -13.33 9.31
C ILE A 127 -14.91 -14.47 8.89
N TRP A 128 -14.48 -14.47 7.62
CA TRP A 128 -13.56 -15.46 7.08
C TRP A 128 -12.19 -15.46 7.77
N ASP A 129 -11.61 -14.29 8.02
CA ASP A 129 -10.31 -14.22 8.67
C ASP A 129 -10.39 -14.66 10.14
N ARG A 130 -11.49 -14.35 10.84
CA ARG A 130 -11.77 -14.87 12.19
C ARG A 130 -12.03 -16.39 12.20
N SER A 131 -12.64 -16.93 11.15
CA SER A 131 -12.97 -18.35 11.07
C SER A 131 -11.74 -19.23 10.86
N LYS A 132 -10.66 -18.73 10.25
CA LYS A 132 -9.40 -19.48 10.05
C LYS A 132 -8.78 -19.98 11.36
N ASN A 133 -8.93 -19.21 12.44
CA ASN A 133 -8.40 -19.55 13.76
C ASN A 133 -9.41 -20.30 14.63
N ASN A 134 -10.61 -20.61 14.11
CA ASN A 134 -11.65 -21.32 14.84
C ASN A 134 -11.59 -22.83 14.56
N PRO A 135 -11.47 -23.69 15.60
CA PRO A 135 -11.36 -25.15 15.45
C PRO A 135 -12.52 -25.80 14.68
N LEU A 136 -13.76 -25.30 14.88
CA LEU A 136 -14.95 -25.80 14.22
C LEU A 136 -14.89 -25.58 12.70
N PHE A 137 -14.55 -24.34 12.30
CA PHE A 137 -14.42 -23.98 10.90
C PHE A 137 -13.25 -24.71 10.23
N LYS A 138 -12.16 -24.98 10.95
CA LYS A 138 -11.07 -25.82 10.45
C LYS A 138 -11.54 -27.25 10.15
N ARG A 139 -12.35 -27.85 11.02
CA ARG A 139 -12.97 -29.18 10.81
C ARG A 139 -13.93 -29.18 9.62
N ILE A 140 -14.82 -28.20 9.53
CA ILE A 140 -15.75 -28.05 8.39
C ILE A 140 -14.96 -27.91 7.09
N ARG A 141 -13.90 -27.11 7.06
CA ARG A 141 -13.07 -26.90 5.87
C ARG A 141 -12.34 -28.16 5.44
N LEU A 142 -11.79 -28.93 6.37
CA LEU A 142 -11.20 -30.24 6.09
C LEU A 142 -12.23 -31.21 5.52
N TYR A 143 -13.44 -31.25 6.09
CA TYR A 143 -14.54 -32.07 5.58
C TYR A 143 -14.92 -31.71 4.15
N LEU A 144 -15.11 -30.43 3.85
CA LEU A 144 -15.50 -29.98 2.51
C LEU A 144 -14.38 -30.24 1.48
N LYS A 145 -13.11 -30.06 1.87
CA LYS A 145 -11.95 -30.37 1.03
C LYS A 145 -11.85 -31.87 0.73
N ASN A 146 -12.10 -32.72 1.72
CA ASN A 146 -12.15 -34.18 1.54
C ASN A 146 -13.31 -34.63 0.63
N LYS A 147 -14.33 -33.78 0.44
CA LYS A 147 -15.47 -34.01 -0.45
C LYS A 147 -15.35 -33.31 -1.81
N ASN A 148 -14.22 -32.66 -2.11
CA ASN A 148 -13.99 -31.86 -3.33
C ASN A 148 -15.07 -30.77 -3.57
N ILE A 149 -15.64 -30.21 -2.51
CA ILE A 149 -16.64 -29.12 -2.62
C ILE A 149 -15.94 -27.75 -2.74
N ILE A 150 -14.79 -27.59 -2.07
CA ILE A 150 -13.90 -26.40 -2.11
C ILE A 150 -12.43 -26.80 -2.15
#